data_AF-A0A7C4S2G6-F1
#
_entry.id   AF-A0A7C4S2G6-F1
#
_cell.length_a   1.000
_cell.length_b   1.000
_cell.length_c   1.000
_cell.angle_alpha   90.00
_cell.angle_beta   90.00
_cell.angle_gamma   90.00
#
_symmetry.space_group_name_H-M   'P 1'
#
loop_
_entity.id
_entity.type
_entity.pdbx_description
1 polymer ?
#
loop_
_entity_poly.entity_id
_entity_poly.type
_entity_poly.pdbx_seq_one_letter_code
_entity_poly.pdbx_strand_id
1 'polypeptide(L)'
;MEQSVGKNKPLDELSDYRYEVARQDGMTTIDERCACQQPQCAFGTLGVRCTLCTDGPCQITRKADRGVCGASADLIAARNPLFECAQGTVANCYRARNVARTLKAAGEGQADYTIKEPEKSRAGEPLRHRWRSHHRQGGALFFVLFPPAPR
;
A
#
# COMPACT_ATOMS: atom_id res chain seq x y z
N MET A 1 -31.00 21.77 -4.16
CA MET A 1 -30.01 20.74 -3.81
C MET A 1 -28.64 21.40 -3.66
N GLU A 2 -28.60 22.47 -2.86
CA GLU A 2 -27.57 23.50 -2.93
C GLU A 2 -27.19 23.88 -1.51
N GLN A 3 -26.59 22.95 -0.78
CA GLN A 3 -26.05 23.22 0.54
C GLN A 3 -24.73 22.46 0.69
N SER A 4 -23.66 23.24 0.90
CA SER A 4 -22.29 22.90 1.33
C SER A 4 -21.17 22.64 0.31
N VAL A 5 -21.21 23.24 -0.89
CA VAL A 5 -19.96 23.48 -1.65
C VAL A 5 -19.22 24.64 -0.96
N GLY A 6 -18.21 24.39 -0.13
CA GLY A 6 -17.43 25.51 0.43
C GLY A 6 -16.57 25.29 1.68
N LYS A 7 -16.30 24.07 2.14
CA LYS A 7 -15.39 23.89 3.30
C LYS A 7 -13.98 23.39 2.96
N ASN A 8 -13.82 22.68 1.84
CA ASN A 8 -12.50 22.25 1.37
C ASN A 8 -12.31 22.82 -0.04
N LYS A 9 -11.50 23.88 -0.10
CA LYS A 9 -10.96 24.40 -1.34
C LYS A 9 -9.51 23.90 -1.43
N PRO A 10 -9.01 23.45 -2.59
CA PRO A 10 -7.59 23.20 -2.75
C PRO A 10 -6.73 24.36 -2.26
N LEU A 11 -5.57 24.04 -1.69
CA LEU A 11 -4.64 25.05 -1.17
C LEU A 11 -3.90 25.79 -2.29
N ASP A 12 -3.75 25.17 -3.45
CA ASP A 12 -3.00 25.70 -4.59
C ASP A 12 -3.92 26.13 -5.73
N GLU A 13 -3.52 27.21 -6.40
CA GLU A 13 -4.27 27.85 -7.49
C GLU A 13 -4.46 26.93 -8.70
N LEU A 14 -3.51 26.03 -8.96
CA LEU A 14 -3.59 25.11 -10.08
C LEU A 14 -4.69 24.07 -9.85
N SER A 15 -4.77 23.51 -8.65
CA SER A 15 -5.83 22.56 -8.29
C SER A 15 -7.20 23.22 -8.33
N ASP A 16 -7.33 24.47 -7.89
CA ASP A 16 -8.57 25.24 -8.00
C ASP A 16 -9.02 25.37 -9.46
N TYR A 17 -8.10 25.79 -10.32
CA TYR A 17 -8.37 25.91 -11.76
C TYR A 17 -8.79 24.55 -12.34
N ARG A 18 -8.13 23.46 -11.95
CA ARG A 18 -8.49 22.12 -12.45
C ARG A 18 -9.84 21.64 -11.95
N TYR A 19 -10.25 22.03 -10.75
CA TYR A 19 -11.57 21.70 -10.21
C TYR A 19 -12.67 22.45 -10.96
N GLU A 20 -12.42 23.70 -11.35
CA GLU A 20 -13.36 24.46 -12.16
C GLU A 20 -13.54 23.85 -13.55
N VAL A 21 -12.43 23.48 -14.23
CA VAL A 21 -12.49 22.77 -15.51
C VAL A 21 -13.25 21.44 -15.37
N ALA A 22 -12.97 20.66 -14.33
CA ALA A 22 -13.66 19.39 -14.09
C ALA A 22 -15.18 19.57 -13.95
N ARG A 23 -15.63 20.63 -13.28
CA ARG A 23 -17.06 20.94 -13.13
C ARG A 23 -17.69 21.36 -14.46
N GLN A 24 -16.99 22.12 -15.28
CA GLN A 24 -17.43 22.51 -16.62
C GLN A 24 -17.63 21.29 -17.52
N ASP A 25 -16.78 20.27 -17.36
CA ASP A 25 -16.89 18.97 -18.05
C ASP A 25 -17.93 18.03 -17.43
N GLY A 26 -18.69 18.49 -16.42
CA GLY A 26 -19.71 17.70 -15.73
C GLY A 26 -19.14 16.59 -14.84
N MET A 27 -17.86 16.66 -14.45
CA MET A 27 -17.22 15.70 -13.57
C MET A 27 -17.26 16.15 -12.11
N THR A 28 -17.44 15.19 -11.21
CA THR A 28 -17.37 15.44 -9.75
C THR A 28 -15.93 15.50 -9.24
N THR A 29 -15.67 16.44 -8.33
CA THR A 29 -14.37 16.55 -7.64
C THR A 29 -14.30 15.65 -6.40
N ILE A 30 -13.11 15.51 -5.81
CA ILE A 30 -12.92 14.69 -4.60
C ILE A 30 -13.72 15.26 -3.43
N ASP A 31 -13.75 16.58 -3.27
CA ASP A 31 -14.46 17.24 -2.17
C ASP A 31 -15.97 17.08 -2.29
N GLU A 32 -16.52 17.18 -3.50
CA GLU A 32 -17.94 16.90 -3.76
C GLU A 32 -18.31 15.46 -3.42
N ARG A 33 -17.47 14.48 -3.83
CA ARG A 33 -17.68 13.08 -3.46
C ARG A 33 -17.56 12.85 -1.94
N CYS A 34 -16.62 13.52 -1.29
CA CYS A 34 -16.46 13.46 0.16
C CYS A 34 -17.69 14.03 0.88
N ALA A 35 -18.20 15.17 0.42
CA ALA A 35 -19.41 15.80 0.95
C ALA A 35 -20.63 14.87 0.82
N CYS A 36 -20.80 14.20 -0.32
CA CYS A 36 -21.86 13.21 -0.53
C CYS A 36 -21.75 11.98 0.40
N GLN A 37 -20.58 11.70 0.95
CA GLN A 37 -20.35 10.59 1.90
C GLN A 37 -20.53 11.01 3.37
N GLN A 38 -20.89 12.27 3.65
CA GLN A 38 -21.10 12.74 5.03
C GLN A 38 -22.54 12.50 5.52
N PRO A 39 -22.73 12.08 6.79
CA PRO A 39 -21.69 11.66 7.74
C PRO A 39 -21.14 10.27 7.40
N GLN A 40 -19.81 10.11 7.48
CA GLN A 40 -19.19 8.80 7.31
C GLN A 40 -19.63 7.81 8.40
N CYS A 41 -19.57 6.52 8.10
CA CYS A 41 -19.98 5.44 9.00
C CYS A 41 -19.17 5.45 10.31
N ALA A 42 -19.85 5.73 11.43
CA ALA A 42 -19.23 5.79 12.75
C ALA A 42 -18.52 4.49 13.17
N PHE A 43 -19.06 3.32 12.82
CA PHE A 43 -18.40 2.03 13.13
C PHE A 43 -17.07 1.84 12.39
N GLY A 44 -16.99 2.37 11.16
CA GLY A 44 -15.76 2.35 10.37
C GLY A 44 -14.75 3.33 10.94
N THR A 45 -15.17 4.56 11.23
CA THR A 45 -14.31 5.60 11.84
C THR A 45 -13.77 5.19 13.21
N LEU A 46 -14.57 4.49 14.03
CA LEU A 46 -14.14 3.95 15.32
C LEU A 46 -13.33 2.65 15.21
N GLY A 47 -13.29 2.02 14.03
CA GLY A 47 -12.55 0.77 13.80
C GLY A 47 -13.18 -0.48 14.44
N VAL A 48 -14.47 -0.43 14.84
CA VAL A 48 -15.17 -1.52 15.56
C VAL A 48 -16.07 -2.38 14.66
N ARG A 49 -15.87 -2.31 13.33
CA ARG A 49 -16.52 -3.16 12.34
C ARG A 49 -15.54 -4.18 11.78
N CYS A 50 -15.97 -5.42 11.60
CA CYS A 50 -15.16 -6.48 11.01
C CYS A 50 -15.85 -7.11 9.78
N THR A 51 -15.09 -7.32 8.71
CA THR A 51 -15.55 -7.91 7.44
C THR A 51 -14.62 -9.02 6.92
N LEU A 52 -13.88 -9.67 7.82
CA LEU A 52 -12.81 -10.61 7.45
C LEU A 52 -13.31 -12.02 7.09
N CYS A 53 -14.56 -12.35 7.40
CA CYS A 53 -15.17 -13.63 7.06
C CYS A 53 -16.57 -13.44 6.47
N THR A 54 -17.13 -14.53 5.94
CA THR A 54 -18.46 -14.59 5.34
C THR A 54 -19.59 -14.39 6.34
N ASP A 55 -19.34 -14.63 7.64
CA ASP A 55 -20.33 -14.44 8.71
C ASP A 55 -20.46 -12.98 9.15
N GLY A 56 -19.61 -12.09 8.62
CA GLY A 56 -19.72 -10.66 8.78
C GLY A 56 -20.81 -10.04 7.88
N PRO A 57 -21.01 -8.71 7.94
CA PRO A 57 -20.24 -7.71 8.69
C PRO A 57 -20.63 -7.67 10.18
N CYS A 58 -19.67 -7.90 11.07
CA CYS A 58 -19.88 -7.72 12.51
C CYS A 58 -19.75 -6.24 12.88
N GLN A 59 -20.68 -5.73 13.69
CA GLN A 59 -20.66 -4.37 14.25
C GLN A 59 -20.75 -4.45 15.77
N ILE A 60 -19.73 -3.97 16.47
CA ILE A 60 -19.74 -4.02 17.94
C ILE A 60 -20.55 -2.84 18.49
N THR A 61 -21.52 -3.17 19.35
CA THR A 61 -22.40 -2.22 20.03
C THR A 61 -22.53 -2.62 21.49
N ARG A 62 -23.22 -1.81 22.30
CA ARG A 62 -23.54 -2.21 23.69
C ARG A 62 -24.45 -3.44 23.79
N LYS A 63 -25.22 -3.75 22.74
CA LYS A 63 -26.11 -4.92 22.69
C LYS A 63 -25.41 -6.18 22.14
N ALA A 64 -24.39 -5.99 21.32
CA ALA A 64 -23.59 -7.03 20.72
C ALA A 64 -22.12 -6.67 20.93
N ASP A 65 -21.58 -7.07 22.08
CA ASP A 65 -20.23 -6.73 22.55
C ASP A 65 -19.13 -7.53 21.84
N ARG A 66 -19.52 -8.55 21.06
CA ARG A 66 -18.63 -9.44 20.31
C ARG A 66 -19.14 -9.71 18.90
N GLY A 67 -18.22 -10.03 18.00
CA GLY A 67 -18.53 -10.58 16.68
C GLY A 67 -19.03 -12.03 16.77
N VAL A 68 -19.54 -12.56 15.65
CA VAL A 68 -20.07 -13.94 15.57
C VAL A 68 -19.03 -14.98 16.01
N CYS A 69 -17.75 -14.77 15.70
CA CYS A 69 -16.65 -15.63 16.11
C CYS A 69 -16.14 -15.38 17.54
N GLY A 70 -16.77 -14.46 18.30
CA GLY A 70 -16.38 -14.10 19.66
C GLY A 70 -15.33 -12.99 19.78
N ALA A 71 -14.91 -12.36 18.68
CA ALA A 71 -13.95 -11.26 18.70
C ALA A 71 -14.51 -10.01 19.41
N SER A 72 -13.77 -9.46 20.37
CA SER A 72 -14.12 -8.22 21.09
C SER A 72 -13.82 -6.96 20.26
N ALA A 73 -14.35 -5.81 20.71
CA ALA A 73 -14.03 -4.50 20.13
C ALA A 73 -12.51 -4.25 20.06
N ASP A 74 -11.77 -4.50 21.14
CA ASP A 74 -10.32 -4.25 21.21
C ASP A 74 -9.56 -5.10 20.19
N LEU A 75 -9.95 -6.36 20.03
CA LEU A 75 -9.33 -7.25 19.06
C LEU A 75 -9.59 -6.79 17.62
N ILE A 76 -10.81 -6.33 17.33
CA ILE A 76 -11.17 -5.80 16.00
C ILE A 76 -10.41 -4.48 15.73
N ALA A 77 -10.38 -3.59 16.72
CA ALA A 77 -9.69 -2.29 16.63
C ALA A 77 -8.18 -2.43 16.46
N ALA A 78 -7.55 -3.46 17.03
CA ALA A 78 -6.13 -3.76 16.80
C ALA A 78 -5.87 -4.45 15.45
N ARG A 79 -6.79 -5.32 15.03
CA ARG A 79 -6.64 -6.14 13.81
C ARG A 79 -6.82 -5.34 12.53
N ASN A 80 -7.79 -4.41 12.51
CA ASN A 80 -8.09 -3.64 11.30
C ASN A 80 -6.88 -2.81 10.82
N PRO A 81 -6.20 -2.00 11.67
CA PRO A 81 -5.00 -1.28 11.27
C PRO A 81 -3.82 -2.21 10.94
N LEU A 82 -3.71 -3.37 11.58
CA LEU A 82 -2.67 -4.35 11.25
C LEU A 82 -2.80 -4.83 9.79
N PHE A 83 -4.02 -5.05 9.29
CA PHE A 83 -4.25 -5.38 7.89
C PHE A 83 -3.90 -4.22 6.96
N GLU A 84 -4.23 -2.97 7.31
CA GLU A 84 -3.85 -1.78 6.52
C GLU A 84 -2.32 -1.62 6.43
N CYS A 85 -1.62 -1.79 7.55
CA CYS A 85 -0.15 -1.83 7.58
C CYS A 85 0.40 -2.93 6.67
N ALA A 86 -0.13 -4.15 6.76
CA ALA A 86 0.29 -5.26 5.93
C ALA A 86 0.07 -4.98 4.44
N GLN A 87 -1.08 -4.40 4.05
CA GLN A 87 -1.36 -4.00 2.67
C GLN A 87 -0.34 -2.97 2.16
N GLY A 88 -0.03 -1.95 2.95
CA GLY A 88 1.01 -0.97 2.63
C GLY A 88 2.40 -1.58 2.49
N THR A 89 2.77 -2.48 3.40
CA THR A 89 4.03 -3.24 3.34
C THR A 89 4.12 -4.07 2.05
N VAL A 90 3.06 -4.80 1.70
CA VAL A 90 3.04 -5.64 0.49
C VAL A 90 3.25 -4.79 -0.77
N ALA A 91 2.61 -3.62 -0.87
CA ALA A 91 2.79 -2.72 -2.01
C ALA A 91 4.26 -2.25 -2.15
N ASN A 92 4.90 -1.89 -1.03
CA ASN A 92 6.30 -1.47 -1.02
C ASN A 92 7.27 -2.62 -1.31
N CYS A 93 7.05 -3.80 -0.72
CA CYS A 93 7.84 -5.00 -0.98
C CYS A 93 7.73 -5.43 -2.44
N TYR A 94 6.54 -5.36 -3.04
CA TYR A 94 6.35 -5.67 -4.45
C TYR A 94 7.12 -4.70 -5.36
N ARG A 95 7.04 -3.39 -5.08
CA ARG A 95 7.84 -2.38 -5.80
C ARG A 95 9.34 -2.65 -5.66
N ALA A 96 9.82 -2.87 -4.44
CA ALA A 96 11.23 -3.16 -4.17
C ALA A 96 11.70 -4.41 -4.91
N ARG A 97 10.89 -5.48 -4.91
CA ARG A 97 11.17 -6.71 -5.66
C ARG A 97 11.31 -6.43 -7.16
N ASN A 98 10.38 -5.68 -7.74
CA ASN A 98 10.41 -5.38 -9.17
C ASN A 98 11.65 -4.54 -9.53
N VAL A 99 11.99 -3.52 -8.74
CA VAL A 99 13.21 -2.73 -8.93
C VAL A 99 14.46 -3.60 -8.83
N ALA A 100 14.54 -4.49 -7.83
CA ALA A 100 15.67 -5.41 -7.68
C ALA A 100 15.79 -6.37 -8.88
N ARG A 101 14.67 -6.87 -9.42
CA ARG A 101 14.66 -7.72 -10.63
C ARG A 101 15.14 -6.95 -11.86
N THR A 102 14.67 -5.71 -12.05
CA THR A 102 15.11 -4.86 -13.17
C THR A 102 16.59 -4.52 -13.06
N LEU A 103 17.08 -4.17 -11.86
CA LEU A 103 18.50 -3.90 -11.63
C LEU A 103 19.38 -5.12 -11.91
N LYS A 104 18.92 -6.32 -11.50
CA LYS A 104 19.60 -7.57 -11.83
C LYS A 104 19.67 -7.78 -13.34
N ALA A 105 18.54 -7.67 -14.04
CA ALA A 105 18.49 -7.85 -15.49
C ALA A 105 19.36 -6.82 -16.24
N ALA A 106 19.40 -5.56 -15.77
CA ALA A 106 20.28 -4.52 -16.31
C ALA A 106 21.77 -4.88 -16.10
N GLY A 107 22.14 -5.38 -14.92
CA GLY A 107 23.50 -5.86 -14.65
C GLY A 107 23.91 -7.10 -15.46
N GLU A 108 22.93 -7.92 -15.87
CA GLU A 108 23.11 -9.09 -16.75
C GLU A 108 23.04 -8.72 -18.25
N GLY A 109 22.80 -7.46 -18.60
CA GLY A 109 22.65 -7.01 -19.99
C GLY A 109 21.35 -7.47 -20.67
N GLN A 110 20.36 -7.92 -19.89
CA GLN A 110 19.07 -8.44 -20.37
C GLN A 110 17.95 -7.40 -20.32
N ALA A 111 18.25 -6.16 -19.94
CA ALA A 111 17.29 -5.07 -19.87
C ALA A 111 17.84 -3.80 -20.51
N ASP A 112 16.96 -2.99 -21.10
CA ASP A 112 17.28 -1.73 -21.79
C ASP A 112 17.61 -0.56 -20.84
N TYR A 113 18.06 -0.88 -19.62
CA TYR A 113 18.37 0.10 -18.59
C TYR A 113 19.88 0.12 -18.30
N THR A 114 20.44 1.33 -18.21
CA THR A 114 21.85 1.52 -17.82
C THR A 114 21.95 1.93 -16.36
N ILE A 115 22.81 1.25 -15.60
CA ILE A 115 23.11 1.61 -14.21
C ILE A 115 23.96 2.89 -14.19
N LYS A 116 23.35 4.02 -13.78
CA LYS A 116 24.01 5.34 -13.74
C LYS A 116 25.01 5.50 -12.60
N GLU A 117 24.69 4.94 -11.42
CA GLU A 117 25.50 5.11 -10.19
C GLU A 117 25.95 3.73 -9.66
N PRO A 118 26.99 3.11 -10.26
CA PRO A 118 27.43 1.78 -9.86
C PRO A 118 27.96 1.72 -8.42
N GLU A 119 28.55 2.79 -7.89
CA GLU A 119 29.08 2.79 -6.52
C GLU A 119 27.97 2.66 -5.46
N LYS A 120 26.81 3.27 -5.69
CA LYS A 120 25.65 3.15 -4.80
C LYS A 120 25.05 1.74 -4.80
N SER A 121 25.16 1.05 -5.93
CA SER A 121 24.75 -0.37 -6.05
C SER A 121 25.67 -1.31 -5.25
N ARG A 122 26.96 -0.95 -5.14
CA ARG A 122 27.97 -1.70 -4.37
C ARG A 122 27.89 -1.41 -2.87
N ALA A 123 27.47 -0.21 -2.45
CA ALA A 123 27.32 0.16 -1.05
C ALA A 123 26.27 -0.67 -0.29
N GLY A 124 25.33 -1.32 -0.99
CA GLY A 124 24.38 -2.30 -0.43
C GLY A 124 24.98 -3.67 -0.12
N GLU A 125 26.31 -3.82 -0.19
CA GLU A 125 27.03 -5.08 -0.01
C GLU A 125 27.73 -5.27 1.36
N PRO A 126 27.13 -5.01 2.55
CA PRO A 126 27.81 -5.23 3.83
C PRO A 126 27.71 -6.67 4.38
N LEU A 127 27.36 -7.71 3.60
CA LEU A 127 27.28 -9.11 4.08
C LEU A 127 28.19 -10.10 3.32
N ARG A 128 29.29 -9.60 2.74
CA ARG A 128 30.25 -10.39 1.96
C ARG A 128 31.38 -11.08 2.76
N HIS A 129 31.34 -11.14 4.09
CA HIS A 129 32.47 -11.67 4.88
C HIS A 129 32.39 -13.15 5.30
N ARG A 130 31.45 -13.95 4.78
CA ARG A 130 31.43 -15.41 5.02
C ARG A 130 30.87 -16.23 3.85
N TRP A 131 31.34 -15.97 2.63
CA TRP A 131 31.01 -16.80 1.46
C TRP A 131 32.19 -16.84 0.49
N ARG A 132 33.38 -17.19 0.99
CA ARG A 132 34.57 -17.35 0.17
C ARG A 132 35.40 -18.55 0.64
N SER A 133 34.93 -19.74 0.30
CA SER A 133 35.80 -20.86 -0.06
C SER A 133 34.96 -21.87 -0.84
N HIS A 134 35.35 -22.11 -2.10
CA HIS A 134 34.74 -23.05 -3.05
C HIS A 134 33.39 -22.61 -3.65
N HIS A 135 33.43 -21.75 -4.66
CA HIS A 135 33.02 -22.15 -6.02
C HIS A 135 33.31 -21.02 -7.00
N ARG A 136 34.17 -21.36 -7.96
CA ARG A 136 34.58 -20.59 -9.12
C ARG A 136 33.42 -20.65 -10.12
N GLN A 137 33.08 -19.49 -10.70
CA GLN A 137 32.21 -19.28 -11.88
C GLN A 137 30.68 -19.33 -11.64
N GLY A 138 30.05 -18.17 -11.92
CA GLY A 138 28.68 -18.08 -12.43
C GLY A 138 27.55 -18.23 -11.41
N GLY A 139 26.87 -17.12 -11.10
CA GLY A 139 25.47 -17.16 -10.66
C GLY A 139 25.22 -17.52 -9.19
N ALA A 140 25.35 -16.56 -8.27
CA ALA A 140 24.88 -16.77 -6.89
C ALA A 140 24.39 -15.50 -6.18
N LEU A 141 23.96 -14.47 -6.91
CA LEU A 141 23.37 -13.26 -6.30
C LEU A 141 21.86 -13.37 -6.04
N PHE A 142 21.21 -14.49 -6.42
CA PHE A 142 19.75 -14.55 -6.55
C PHE A 142 19.01 -15.28 -5.41
N PHE A 143 19.66 -16.20 -4.69
CA PHE A 143 18.92 -17.19 -3.91
C PHE A 143 18.45 -16.73 -2.51
N VAL A 144 19.01 -15.63 -1.97
CA VAL A 144 18.79 -15.26 -0.57
C VAL A 144 17.61 -14.30 -0.36
N LEU A 145 17.22 -13.53 -1.38
CA LEU A 145 16.14 -12.53 -1.23
C LEU A 145 14.79 -13.00 -1.78
N PHE A 146 14.77 -13.92 -2.74
CA PHE A 146 13.54 -14.49 -3.32
C PHE A 146 13.87 -15.87 -3.89
N PRO A 147 13.54 -16.99 -3.22
CA PRO A 147 13.64 -18.30 -3.85
C PRO A 147 12.79 -18.31 -5.13
N PRO A 148 13.22 -19.02 -6.19
CA PRO A 148 12.41 -19.17 -7.39
C PRO A 148 11.05 -19.77 -6.99
N ALA A 149 9.96 -19.20 -7.52
CA ALA A 149 8.63 -19.78 -7.34
C ALA A 149 8.64 -21.21 -7.91
N PRO A 150 8.04 -22.21 -7.21
CA PRO A 150 7.89 -23.54 -7.79
C PRO A 150 7.10 -23.43 -9.10
N ARG A 151 7.57 -24.15 -10.12
CA ARG A 151 6.87 -24.27 -11.41
C ARG A 151 5.63 -25.14 -11.26
#